data_AF-A0A0M5KVC3-F1
#
_entry.id   AF-A0A0M5KVC3-F1
#
_cell.length_a   1.000
_cell.length_b   1.000
_cell.length_c   1.000
_cell.angle_alpha   90.00
_cell.angle_beta   90.00
_cell.angle_gamma   90.00
#
_symmetry.space_group_name_H-M   'P 1'
#
loop_
_entity.id
_entity.type
_entity.pdbx_description
1 polymer ?
#
loop_
_entity_poly.entity_id
_entity_poly.type
_entity_poly.pdbx_seq_one_letter_code
_entity_poly.pdbx_strand_id
1 'polypeptide(L)'
;MHQNKYSQKKQSRKARSKWGTVIARYSKDGEIVAWQVRYPHPTESGKRVQRQFKPWQELEARKWLEEEKYLVDLQHKGILTWTHPTLRKREAMQEDDKTKRDKVKFCDYVNWWEKNYRLPNGEDVAGGTRRNLHVDIGHFMPFFENLLLTEITPMIIKEWYDAPHCEGPWAFRRSCMRLKSVLESATKAGLDGSASLLQFNPFIFHIPPAPRSSRIDIPPVTPHELRILAESMPTYTRLSVFFPL
;
A
#
# COMPACT_ATOMS: atom_id res chain seq x y z
N MET A 1 -23.33 -71.72 5.63
CA MET A 1 -21.98 -71.32 5.20
C MET A 1 -21.81 -69.81 5.39
N HIS A 2 -20.69 -69.43 6.00
CA HIS A 2 -20.06 -68.09 6.05
C HIS A 2 -20.69 -66.97 6.90
N GLN A 3 -20.21 -66.93 8.15
CA GLN A 3 -20.16 -65.75 9.03
C GLN A 3 -19.40 -64.61 8.35
N ASN A 4 -19.81 -63.35 8.60
CA ASN A 4 -18.92 -62.22 8.42
C ASN A 4 -18.83 -61.42 9.73
N LYS A 5 -17.75 -61.71 10.47
CA LYS A 5 -17.29 -61.02 11.68
C LYS A 5 -16.44 -59.83 11.24
N TYR A 6 -16.86 -58.59 11.53
CA TYR A 6 -15.90 -57.49 11.71
C TYR A 6 -16.31 -56.59 12.88
N SER A 7 -15.92 -57.08 14.05
CA SER A 7 -15.21 -56.36 15.11
C SER A 7 -15.53 -54.87 15.28
N GLN A 8 -16.53 -54.59 16.13
CA GLN A 8 -16.61 -53.31 16.82
C GLN A 8 -15.34 -53.15 17.70
N LYS A 9 -14.35 -52.41 17.19
CA LYS A 9 -13.29 -51.86 18.05
C LYS A 9 -13.92 -50.86 18.99
N LYS A 10 -14.29 -51.34 20.18
CA LYS A 10 -14.59 -50.54 21.39
C LYS A 10 -13.50 -49.48 21.52
N GLN A 11 -13.83 -48.23 21.18
CA GLN A 11 -13.05 -47.06 21.59
C GLN A 11 -13.05 -47.06 23.11
N SER A 12 -11.93 -47.45 23.71
CA SER A 12 -11.71 -47.34 25.14
C SER A 12 -11.98 -45.89 25.54
N ARG A 13 -12.89 -45.70 26.49
CA ARG A 13 -13.20 -44.40 27.10
C ARG A 13 -11.93 -43.89 27.79
N LYS A 14 -11.10 -43.14 27.06
CA LYS A 14 -9.95 -42.44 27.62
C LYS A 14 -10.41 -41.46 28.71
N ALA A 15 -9.68 -41.46 29.82
CA ALA A 15 -9.94 -40.67 31.01
C ALA A 15 -10.30 -39.20 30.68
N ARG A 16 -11.38 -38.72 31.31
CA ARG A 16 -11.82 -37.32 31.32
C ARG A 16 -10.79 -36.47 32.07
N SER A 17 -9.75 -36.02 31.39
CA SER A 17 -9.07 -34.73 31.65
C SER A 17 -7.92 -34.57 30.64
N LYS A 18 -8.26 -34.22 29.40
CA LYS A 18 -7.29 -33.59 28.50
C LYS A 18 -7.91 -32.27 28.10
N TRP A 19 -7.29 -31.19 28.56
CA TRP A 19 -7.71 -29.80 28.35
C TRP A 19 -8.10 -29.53 26.88
N GLY A 20 -7.43 -30.17 25.92
CA GLY A 20 -7.89 -30.25 24.53
C GLY A 20 -7.62 -31.60 23.87
N THR A 21 -8.06 -31.74 22.62
CA THR A 21 -7.91 -32.95 21.81
C THR A 21 -7.31 -32.63 20.44
N VAL A 22 -6.44 -33.52 19.96
CA VAL A 22 -5.92 -33.55 18.59
C VAL A 22 -6.50 -34.78 17.91
N ILE A 23 -7.29 -34.58 16.85
CA ILE A 23 -8.06 -35.63 16.17
C ILE A 23 -7.61 -35.70 14.71
N ALA A 24 -7.19 -36.87 14.23
CA ALA A 24 -6.94 -37.10 12.81
C ALA A 24 -8.28 -37.14 12.04
N ARG A 25 -8.37 -36.41 10.93
CA ARG A 25 -9.44 -36.54 9.96
C ARG A 25 -8.94 -37.33 8.76
N TYR A 26 -9.73 -38.31 8.34
CA TYR A 26 -9.40 -39.23 7.25
C TYR A 26 -10.29 -38.95 6.02
N SER A 27 -9.76 -39.21 4.83
CA SER A 27 -10.50 -39.25 3.56
C SER A 27 -11.36 -40.51 3.49
N LYS A 28 -12.23 -40.59 2.47
CA LYS A 28 -12.96 -41.81 2.13
C LYS A 28 -12.01 -42.97 1.82
N ASP A 29 -10.82 -42.67 1.32
CA ASP A 29 -9.77 -43.63 0.95
C ASP A 29 -8.90 -44.08 2.15
N GLY A 30 -9.18 -43.56 3.36
CA GLY A 30 -8.44 -43.92 4.58
C GLY A 30 -7.15 -43.12 4.82
N GLU A 31 -6.78 -42.20 3.94
CA GLU A 31 -5.63 -41.31 4.14
C GLU A 31 -5.94 -40.16 5.09
N ILE A 32 -4.95 -39.68 5.86
CA ILE A 32 -5.12 -38.51 6.73
C ILE A 32 -5.18 -37.25 5.87
N VAL A 33 -6.25 -36.46 6.01
CA VAL A 33 -6.49 -35.20 5.27
C VAL A 33 -6.14 -33.98 6.13
N ALA A 34 -6.29 -34.07 7.45
CA ALA A 34 -5.94 -32.98 8.36
C ALA A 34 -5.90 -33.45 9.81
N TRP A 35 -5.10 -32.76 10.63
CA TRP A 35 -5.22 -32.82 12.09
C TRP A 35 -6.12 -31.69 12.57
N GLN A 36 -7.15 -32.02 13.35
CA GLN A 36 -8.04 -31.04 13.95
C GLN A 36 -7.78 -30.95 15.45
N VAL A 37 -7.40 -29.77 15.91
CA VAL A 37 -7.18 -29.47 17.32
C VAL A 37 -8.40 -28.72 17.86
N ARG A 38 -8.89 -29.11 19.03
CA ARG A 38 -10.02 -28.46 19.71
C ARG A 38 -9.78 -28.33 21.20
N TYR A 39 -10.13 -27.19 21.80
CA TYR A 39 -10.14 -27.00 23.25
C TYR A 39 -11.29 -26.07 23.70
N PRO A 40 -11.73 -26.13 24.97
CA PRO A 40 -12.77 -25.25 25.51
C PRO A 40 -12.36 -23.78 25.48
N HIS A 41 -13.28 -22.88 25.11
CA HIS A 41 -12.98 -21.45 25.15
C HIS A 41 -12.77 -21.00 26.62
N PRO A 42 -11.69 -20.26 26.93
CA PRO A 42 -11.33 -19.95 28.32
C PRO A 42 -12.28 -18.95 28.98
N THR A 43 -12.91 -18.06 28.21
CA THR A 43 -13.80 -17.00 28.72
C THR A 43 -15.29 -17.24 28.43
N GLU A 44 -15.62 -18.09 27.45
CA GLU A 44 -17.01 -18.27 27.00
C GLU A 44 -17.42 -19.72 27.24
N SER A 45 -18.15 -19.95 28.33
CA SER A 45 -18.63 -21.29 28.70
C SER A 45 -19.47 -21.91 27.57
N GLY A 46 -19.09 -23.11 27.14
CA GLY A 46 -19.81 -23.86 26.10
C GLY A 46 -19.29 -23.68 24.68
N LYS A 47 -18.49 -22.64 24.40
CA LYS A 47 -17.81 -22.50 23.10
C LYS A 47 -16.49 -23.27 23.07
N ARG A 48 -16.03 -23.60 21.87
CA ARG A 48 -14.76 -24.32 21.64
C ARG A 48 -13.96 -23.61 20.58
N VAL A 49 -12.67 -23.49 20.81
CA VAL A 49 -11.71 -23.05 19.81
C VAL A 49 -11.28 -24.27 19.00
N GLN A 50 -11.24 -24.12 17.68
CA GLN A 50 -10.82 -25.18 16.78
C GLN A 50 -9.85 -24.66 15.72
N ARG A 51 -8.85 -25.47 15.38
CA ARG A 51 -7.88 -25.19 14.33
C ARG A 51 -7.57 -26.47 13.54
N GLN A 52 -7.27 -26.30 12.26
CA GLN A 52 -6.90 -27.40 11.37
C GLN A 52 -5.45 -27.26 10.93
N PHE A 53 -4.76 -28.39 10.84
CA PHE A 53 -3.37 -28.53 10.43
C PHE A 53 -3.29 -29.56 9.30
N LYS A 54 -2.25 -29.47 8.47
CA LYS A 54 -2.03 -30.39 7.35
C LYS A 54 -1.67 -31.80 7.84
N PRO A 55 -1.84 -32.86 7.03
CA PRO A 55 -1.58 -34.25 7.44
C PRO A 55 -0.20 -34.50 8.04
N TRP A 56 0.83 -33.85 7.50
CA TRP A 56 2.22 -33.98 7.95
C TRP A 56 2.56 -33.12 9.18
N GLN A 57 1.64 -32.29 9.66
CA GLN A 57 1.86 -31.33 10.75
C GLN A 57 1.36 -31.84 12.12
N GLU A 58 1.42 -33.15 12.38
CA GLU A 58 0.95 -33.70 13.67
C GLU A 58 1.69 -33.10 14.86
N LEU A 59 3.01 -32.99 14.77
CA LEU A 59 3.85 -32.44 15.84
C LEU A 59 3.52 -30.97 16.09
N GLU A 60 3.32 -30.18 15.03
CA GLU A 60 2.92 -28.77 15.14
C GLU A 60 1.53 -28.63 15.77
N ALA A 61 0.59 -29.51 15.43
CA ALA A 61 -0.76 -29.53 16.02
C ALA A 61 -0.71 -29.77 17.53
N ARG A 62 0.18 -30.66 18.00
CA ARG A 62 0.40 -30.92 19.42
C ARG A 62 1.09 -29.75 20.13
N LYS A 63 2.18 -29.24 19.55
CA LYS A 63 2.90 -28.07 20.08
C LYS A 63 1.96 -26.86 20.23
N TRP A 64 1.16 -26.59 19.20
CA TRP A 64 0.18 -25.51 19.25
C TRP A 64 -0.84 -25.71 20.37
N LEU A 65 -1.32 -26.94 20.61
CA LEU A 65 -2.23 -27.20 21.73
C LEU A 65 -1.57 -26.91 23.10
N GLU A 66 -0.29 -27.25 23.25
CA GLU A 66 0.47 -26.98 24.47
C GLU A 66 0.71 -25.48 24.68
N GLU A 67 1.05 -24.75 23.61
CA GLU A 67 1.18 -23.28 23.64
C GLU A 67 -0.14 -22.60 24.01
N GLU A 68 -1.26 -23.04 23.44
CA GLU A 68 -2.58 -22.49 23.79
C GLU A 68 -2.95 -22.78 25.24
N LYS A 69 -2.61 -23.97 25.74
CA LYS A 69 -2.81 -24.31 27.15
C LYS A 69 -2.02 -23.36 28.04
N TYR A 70 -0.75 -23.13 27.71
CA TYR A 70 0.10 -22.21 28.45
C TYR A 70 -0.47 -20.78 28.49
N LEU A 71 -0.96 -20.26 27.36
CA LEU A 71 -1.58 -18.92 27.30
C LEU A 71 -2.85 -18.82 28.16
N VAL A 72 -3.67 -19.88 28.16
CA VAL A 72 -4.87 -19.94 29.00
C VAL A 72 -4.51 -20.07 30.48
N ASP A 73 -3.48 -20.84 30.82
CA ASP A 73 -2.98 -20.95 32.20
C ASP A 73 -2.44 -19.59 32.70
N LEU A 74 -1.76 -18.81 31.86
CA LEU A 74 -1.33 -17.44 32.19
C LEU A 74 -2.50 -16.48 32.41
N GLN A 75 -3.56 -16.59 31.59
CA GLN A 75 -4.79 -15.81 31.77
C GLN A 75 -5.49 -16.15 33.09
N HIS A 76 -5.59 -17.43 33.44
CA HIS A 76 -6.15 -17.84 34.73
C HIS A 76 -5.34 -17.32 35.93
N LYS A 77 -4.03 -17.14 35.75
CA LYS A 77 -3.15 -16.51 36.74
C LYS A 77 -3.19 -14.99 36.74
N GLY A 78 -3.95 -14.36 35.83
CA GLY A 78 -4.03 -12.91 35.68
C GLY A 78 -2.77 -12.24 35.13
N ILE A 79 -1.86 -13.01 34.51
CA ILE A 79 -0.58 -12.50 34.00
C ILE A 79 -0.74 -11.90 32.59
N LEU A 80 -1.56 -12.52 31.74
CA LEU A 80 -1.71 -12.14 30.34
C LEU A 80 -3.16 -12.33 29.88
N THR A 81 -3.71 -11.37 29.16
CA THR A 81 -5.03 -11.50 28.55
C THR A 81 -4.99 -12.42 27.34
N TRP A 82 -5.61 -13.59 27.45
CA TRP A 82 -5.74 -14.50 26.31
C TRP A 82 -6.60 -13.88 25.20
N THR A 83 -6.07 -13.87 23.98
CA THR A 83 -6.78 -13.45 22.76
C THR A 83 -6.96 -14.62 21.80
N HIS A 84 -8.13 -14.67 21.16
CA HIS A 84 -8.49 -15.77 20.27
C HIS A 84 -7.46 -15.93 19.13
N PRO A 85 -7.02 -17.15 18.77
CA PRO A 85 -5.97 -17.39 17.77
C PRO A 85 -6.22 -16.71 16.41
N THR A 86 -7.48 -16.67 15.96
CA THR A 86 -7.86 -15.96 14.73
C THR A 86 -7.64 -14.45 14.82
N LEU A 87 -7.90 -13.83 15.98
CA LEU A 87 -7.66 -12.41 16.19
C LEU A 87 -6.16 -12.13 16.23
N ARG A 88 -5.38 -12.92 17.00
CA ARG A 88 -3.92 -12.81 17.02
C ARG A 88 -3.29 -12.94 15.63
N LYS A 89 -3.78 -13.88 14.80
CA LYS A 89 -3.29 -14.02 13.42
C LYS A 89 -3.64 -12.80 12.56
N ARG A 90 -4.83 -12.21 12.73
CA ARG A 90 -5.23 -10.99 12.03
C ARG A 90 -4.40 -9.78 12.48
N GLU A 91 -4.12 -9.66 13.77
CA GLU A 91 -3.29 -8.60 14.34
C GLU A 91 -1.85 -8.73 13.85
N ALA A 92 -1.26 -9.93 13.90
CA ALA A 92 0.06 -10.19 13.36
C ALA A 92 0.15 -9.85 11.86
N MET A 93 -0.85 -10.26 11.07
CA MET A 93 -0.90 -9.92 9.64
C MET A 93 -1.02 -8.41 9.41
N GLN A 94 -1.83 -7.71 10.21
CA GLN A 94 -1.94 -6.24 10.12
C GLN A 94 -0.64 -5.55 10.52
N GLU A 95 0.05 -6.04 11.55
CA GLU A 95 1.35 -5.52 11.96
C GLU A 95 2.43 -5.78 10.90
N ASP A 96 2.43 -6.96 10.28
CA ASP A 96 3.31 -7.29 9.16
C ASP A 96 3.06 -6.36 7.96
N ASP A 97 1.80 -6.14 7.60
CA ASP A 97 1.42 -5.25 6.50
C ASP A 97 1.76 -3.79 6.81
N LYS A 98 1.53 -3.34 8.05
CA LYS A 98 1.94 -2.02 8.53
C LYS A 98 3.46 -1.87 8.45
N THR A 99 4.22 -2.84 8.96
CA THR A 99 5.69 -2.84 8.91
C THR A 99 6.21 -2.77 7.48
N LYS A 100 5.53 -3.41 6.51
CA LYS A 100 5.88 -3.29 5.09
C LYS A 100 5.60 -1.89 4.54
N ARG A 101 4.45 -1.30 4.87
CA ARG A 101 4.09 0.06 4.46
C ARG A 101 5.05 1.10 5.01
N ASP A 102 5.43 0.95 6.27
CA ASP A 102 6.37 1.84 6.95
C ASP A 102 7.76 1.80 6.32
N LYS A 103 8.10 0.75 5.56
CA LYS A 103 9.38 0.58 4.85
C LYS A 103 9.35 1.00 3.38
N VAL A 104 8.25 1.58 2.90
CA VAL A 104 8.16 2.06 1.51
C VAL A 104 8.99 3.33 1.37
N LYS A 105 9.99 3.32 0.48
CA LYS A 105 10.75 4.53 0.14
C LYS A 105 9.89 5.50 -0.68
N PHE A 106 10.10 6.79 -0.47
CA PHE A 106 9.39 7.81 -1.22
C PHE A 106 9.68 7.73 -2.72
N CYS A 107 10.94 7.52 -3.11
CA CYS A 107 11.34 7.38 -4.51
C CYS A 107 10.61 6.25 -5.23
N ASP A 108 10.56 5.06 -4.63
CA ASP A 108 9.88 3.91 -5.21
C ASP A 108 8.38 4.17 -5.38
N TYR A 109 7.76 4.81 -4.39
CA TYR A 109 6.35 5.18 -4.46
C TYR A 109 6.06 6.21 -5.56
N VAL A 110 6.86 7.27 -5.66
CA VAL A 110 6.69 8.32 -6.68
C VAL A 110 6.88 7.76 -8.08
N ASN A 111 7.87 6.89 -8.29
CA ASN A 111 8.10 6.22 -9.56
C ASN A 111 6.93 5.30 -9.96
N TRP A 112 6.37 4.57 -8.99
CA TRP A 112 5.15 3.80 -9.21
C TRP A 112 3.96 4.71 -9.55
N TRP A 113 3.81 5.81 -8.81
CA TRP A 113 2.73 6.77 -9.01
C TRP A 113 2.79 7.43 -10.39
N GLU A 114 3.99 7.84 -10.83
CA GLU A 114 4.21 8.44 -12.15
C GLU A 114 3.79 7.50 -13.29
N LYS A 115 4.20 6.22 -13.21
CA LYS A 115 3.85 5.20 -14.20
C LYS A 115 2.35 4.93 -14.28
N ASN A 116 1.70 4.93 -13.12
CA ASN A 116 0.27 4.67 -12.99
C ASN A 116 -0.58 5.95 -13.00
N TYR A 117 0.03 7.11 -13.25
CA TYR A 117 -0.68 8.37 -13.25
C TYR A 117 -1.71 8.39 -14.39
N ARG A 118 -2.95 8.74 -14.02
CA ARG A 118 -4.09 8.88 -14.93
C ARG A 118 -4.73 10.24 -14.70
N LEU A 119 -5.35 10.77 -15.75
CA LEU A 119 -6.17 11.96 -15.64
C LEU A 119 -7.42 11.66 -14.79
N PRO A 120 -8.11 12.69 -14.25
CA PRO A 120 -9.33 12.49 -13.45
C PRO A 120 -10.45 11.74 -14.19
N ASN A 121 -10.45 11.79 -15.53
CA ASN A 121 -11.37 11.05 -16.40
C ASN A 121 -10.94 9.58 -16.64
N GLY A 122 -9.83 9.12 -16.05
CA GLY A 122 -9.30 7.76 -16.22
C GLY A 122 -8.43 7.57 -17.48
N GLU A 123 -8.31 8.59 -18.33
CA GLU A 123 -7.54 8.49 -19.56
C GLU A 123 -6.03 8.52 -19.33
N ASP A 124 -5.31 7.97 -20.30
CA ASP A 124 -3.86 8.07 -20.38
C ASP A 124 -3.43 9.51 -20.65
N VAL A 125 -2.35 9.90 -19.97
CA VAL A 125 -1.77 11.23 -20.13
C VAL A 125 -1.06 11.34 -21.48
N ALA A 126 -1.41 12.38 -22.25
CA ALA A 126 -0.72 12.72 -23.50
C ALA A 126 0.80 12.84 -23.30
N GLY A 127 1.58 12.44 -24.31
CA GLY A 127 3.04 12.34 -24.21
C GLY A 127 3.75 13.61 -23.73
N GLY A 128 3.33 14.79 -24.22
CA GLY A 128 3.87 16.08 -23.78
C GLY A 128 3.58 16.37 -22.30
N THR A 129 2.37 16.09 -21.85
CA THR A 129 1.97 16.25 -20.44
C THR A 129 2.71 15.26 -19.53
N ARG A 130 2.95 14.03 -20.00
CA ARG A 130 3.75 13.03 -19.28
C ARG A 130 5.22 13.45 -19.14
N ARG A 131 5.81 14.04 -20.19
CA ARG A 131 7.16 14.61 -20.11
C ARG A 131 7.24 15.76 -19.11
N ASN A 132 6.25 16.65 -19.10
CA ASN A 132 6.18 17.73 -18.12
C ASN A 132 6.04 17.19 -16.69
N LEU A 133 5.22 16.16 -16.49
CA LEU A 133 5.07 15.48 -15.20
C LEU A 133 6.41 14.93 -14.70
N HIS A 134 7.16 14.24 -15.55
CA HIS A 134 8.47 13.69 -15.23
C HIS A 134 9.46 14.78 -14.78
N VAL A 135 9.50 15.90 -15.52
CA VAL A 135 10.34 17.05 -15.18
C VAL A 135 9.93 17.67 -13.85
N ASP A 136 8.62 17.87 -13.62
CA ASP A 136 8.10 18.43 -12.37
C ASP A 136 8.47 17.56 -11.15
N ILE A 137 8.45 16.23 -11.31
CA ILE A 137 8.90 15.26 -10.31
C ILE A 137 10.40 15.37 -10.05
N GLY A 138 11.20 15.47 -11.12
CA GLY A 138 12.65 15.57 -11.04
C GLY A 138 13.16 16.74 -10.20
N HIS A 139 12.38 17.81 -10.04
CA HIS A 139 12.76 18.96 -9.22
C HIS A 139 12.72 18.69 -7.71
N PHE A 140 11.79 17.86 -7.22
CA PHE A 140 11.72 17.52 -5.79
C PHE A 140 12.36 16.17 -5.45
N MET A 141 12.45 15.25 -6.41
CA MET A 141 12.93 13.88 -6.18
C MET A 141 14.28 13.79 -5.43
N PRO A 142 15.33 14.58 -5.78
CA PRO A 142 16.63 14.50 -5.12
C PRO A 142 16.58 14.83 -3.62
N PHE A 143 15.66 15.70 -3.19
CA PHE A 143 15.55 16.10 -1.79
C PHE A 143 15.00 14.98 -0.90
N PHE A 144 14.13 14.13 -1.44
CA PHE A 144 13.40 13.10 -0.69
C PHE A 144 13.87 11.67 -1.00
N GLU A 145 14.92 11.48 -1.81
CA GLU A 145 15.31 10.19 -2.39
C GLU A 145 15.51 9.08 -1.35
N ASN A 146 16.14 9.42 -0.22
CA ASN A 146 16.52 8.46 0.81
C ASN A 146 15.48 8.33 1.94
N LEU A 147 14.40 9.10 1.89
CA LEU A 147 13.39 9.10 2.93
C LEU A 147 12.35 8.00 2.71
N LEU A 148 11.87 7.43 3.81
CA LEU A 148 10.67 6.61 3.80
C LEU A 148 9.45 7.51 3.62
N LEU A 149 8.41 6.98 2.98
CA LEU A 149 7.16 7.71 2.74
C LEU A 149 6.54 8.19 4.07
N THR A 150 6.65 7.39 5.13
CA THR A 150 6.15 7.69 6.49
C THR A 150 7.02 8.68 7.26
N GLU A 151 8.29 8.85 6.89
CA GLU A 151 9.20 9.81 7.50
C GLU A 151 8.95 11.24 7.00
N ILE A 152 8.24 11.40 5.89
CA ILE A 152 7.93 12.72 5.32
C ILE A 152 6.99 13.47 6.25
N THR A 153 7.55 14.45 6.96
CA THR A 153 6.81 15.35 7.83
C THR A 153 6.61 16.72 7.17
N PRO A 154 5.65 17.54 7.66
CA PRO A 154 5.52 18.92 7.23
C PRO A 154 6.82 19.73 7.41
N MET A 155 7.66 19.41 8.39
CA MET A 155 8.94 20.08 8.62
C MET A 155 9.95 19.80 7.51
N ILE A 156 10.08 18.53 7.08
CA ILE A 156 10.96 18.17 5.95
C ILE A 156 10.47 18.83 4.66
N ILE A 157 9.15 18.84 4.44
CA ILE A 157 8.56 19.54 3.29
C ILE A 157 8.84 21.05 3.37
N LYS A 158 8.79 21.65 4.57
CA LYS A 158 9.13 23.06 4.78
C LYS A 158 10.58 23.36 4.38
N GLU A 159 11.52 22.49 4.76
CA GLU A 159 12.94 22.64 4.39
C GLU A 159 13.13 22.65 2.88
N TRP A 160 12.45 21.75 2.16
CA TRP A 160 12.43 21.78 0.69
C TRP A 160 11.72 23.02 0.14
N TYR A 161 10.58 23.39 0.70
CA TYR A 161 9.76 24.50 0.23
C TYR A 161 10.49 25.85 0.33
N ASP A 162 11.21 26.07 1.43
CA ASP A 162 11.97 27.31 1.69
C ASP A 162 13.35 27.32 1.00
N ALA A 163 13.80 26.18 0.46
CA ALA A 163 15.07 26.10 -0.25
C ALA A 163 15.06 26.92 -1.56
N PRO A 164 16.23 27.32 -2.08
CA PRO A 164 16.31 27.98 -3.38
C PRO A 164 15.90 27.06 -4.55
N HIS A 165 14.95 27.50 -5.37
CA HIS A 165 14.43 26.77 -6.55
C HIS A 165 14.92 27.44 -7.85
N CYS A 166 15.96 26.87 -8.48
CA CYS A 166 16.62 27.45 -9.66
C CYS A 166 15.87 27.18 -10.98
N GLU A 167 14.91 26.25 -10.98
CA GLU A 167 14.05 25.92 -12.12
C GLU A 167 13.04 27.04 -12.46
N GLY A 168 12.91 28.02 -11.57
CA GLY A 168 12.04 29.17 -11.72
C GLY A 168 10.62 28.96 -11.16
N PRO A 169 9.85 30.05 -11.05
CA PRO A 169 8.63 30.06 -10.24
C PRO A 169 7.49 29.23 -10.83
N TRP A 170 7.46 29.06 -12.17
CA TRP A 170 6.48 28.19 -12.83
C TRP A 170 6.73 26.71 -12.53
N ALA A 171 7.99 26.28 -12.58
CA ALA A 171 8.36 24.91 -12.32
C ALA A 171 8.19 24.58 -10.82
N PHE A 172 8.65 25.45 -9.91
CA PHE A 172 8.42 25.29 -8.47
C PHE A 172 6.94 25.13 -8.11
N ARG A 173 6.07 25.98 -8.68
CA ARG A 173 4.62 25.87 -8.48
C ARG A 173 4.08 24.50 -8.93
N ARG A 174 4.49 24.02 -10.11
CA ARG A 174 4.05 22.71 -10.62
C ARG A 174 4.57 21.57 -9.75
N SER A 175 5.82 21.65 -9.31
CA SER A 175 6.41 20.67 -8.38
C SER A 175 5.65 20.62 -7.06
N CYS A 176 5.24 21.77 -6.49
CA CYS A 176 4.35 21.81 -5.32
C CYS A 176 3.01 21.10 -5.58
N MET A 177 2.39 21.33 -6.74
CA MET A 177 1.15 20.65 -7.12
C MET A 177 1.33 19.14 -7.24
N ARG A 178 2.42 18.69 -7.86
CA ARG A 178 2.74 17.27 -8.04
C ARG A 178 3.03 16.60 -6.70
N LEU A 179 3.88 17.20 -5.87
CA LEU A 179 4.19 16.67 -4.55
C LEU A 179 2.93 16.54 -3.68
N LYS A 180 2.07 17.56 -3.67
CA LYS A 180 0.79 17.50 -2.96
C LYS A 180 -0.10 16.36 -3.47
N SER A 181 -0.17 16.17 -4.79
CA SER A 181 -0.97 15.13 -5.44
C SER A 181 -0.46 13.71 -5.14
N VAL A 182 0.86 13.50 -5.18
CA VAL A 182 1.53 12.24 -4.79
C VAL A 182 1.23 11.88 -3.33
N LEU A 183 1.37 12.85 -2.42
CA LEU A 183 1.11 12.60 -1.00
C LEU A 183 -0.37 12.40 -0.73
N GLU A 184 -1.25 13.10 -1.46
CA GLU A 184 -2.69 12.87 -1.37
C GLU A 184 -3.09 11.47 -1.88
N SER A 185 -2.47 10.97 -2.95
CA SER A 185 -2.75 9.59 -3.38
C SER A 185 -2.27 8.55 -2.38
N ALA A 186 -1.20 8.82 -1.63
CA ALA A 186 -0.72 7.92 -0.58
C ALA A 186 -1.68 7.83 0.61
N THR A 187 -2.53 8.84 0.81
CA THR A 187 -3.60 8.82 1.84
C THR A 187 -4.85 8.07 1.41
N LYS A 188 -5.01 7.77 0.11
CA LYS A 188 -6.17 7.05 -0.40
C LYS A 188 -5.93 5.54 -0.31
N ALA A 189 -6.97 4.79 0.03
CA ALA A 189 -6.94 3.33 -0.06
C ALA A 189 -6.83 2.90 -1.54
N GLY A 190 -6.08 1.84 -1.81
CA GLY A 190 -5.95 1.30 -3.16
C GLY A 190 -7.27 0.67 -3.64
N LEU A 191 -7.47 0.63 -4.95
CA LEU A 191 -8.63 0.00 -5.59
C LEU A 191 -8.71 -1.52 -5.30
N ASP A 192 -7.57 -2.13 -4.98
CA ASP A 192 -7.42 -3.51 -4.55
C ASP A 192 -7.84 -3.75 -3.08
N GLY A 193 -8.32 -2.72 -2.39
CA GLY A 193 -8.66 -2.77 -0.97
C GLY A 193 -7.44 -2.67 -0.04
N SER A 194 -6.25 -2.38 -0.59
CA SER A 194 -5.09 -2.05 0.24
C SER A 194 -5.37 -0.79 1.05
N ALA A 195 -5.06 -0.82 2.34
CA ALA A 195 -5.23 0.37 3.18
C ALA A 195 -4.15 1.42 2.85
N SER A 196 -4.45 2.67 3.17
CA SER A 196 -3.60 3.81 2.84
C SER A 196 -2.18 3.66 3.40
N LEU A 197 -1.22 4.21 2.66
CA LEU A 197 0.19 4.25 3.08
C LEU A 197 0.43 5.36 4.10
N LEU A 198 -0.30 6.47 3.96
CA LEU A 198 -0.28 7.59 4.89
C LEU A 198 -1.64 7.75 5.58
N GLN A 199 -1.61 8.19 6.84
CA GLN A 199 -2.82 8.54 7.59
C GLN A 199 -3.35 9.93 7.23
N PHE A 200 -2.44 10.87 6.96
CA PHE A 200 -2.76 12.24 6.56
C PHE A 200 -1.73 12.75 5.54
N ASN A 201 -2.09 13.80 4.79
CA ASN A 201 -1.18 14.41 3.82
C ASN A 201 -0.26 15.41 4.54
N PRO A 202 1.08 15.19 4.57
CA PRO A 202 2.01 16.09 5.25
C PRO A 202 2.22 17.42 4.50
N PHE A 203 1.79 17.55 3.24
CA PHE A 203 1.85 18.80 2.49
C PHE A 203 0.72 19.76 2.90
N ILE A 204 0.99 20.60 3.91
CA ILE A 204 0.04 21.60 4.43
C ILE A 204 0.25 23.01 3.85
N PHE A 205 1.31 23.20 3.05
CA PHE A 205 1.68 24.51 2.52
C PHE A 205 0.76 24.95 1.38
N HIS A 206 0.67 26.27 1.19
CA HIS A 206 -0.05 26.83 0.07
C HIS A 206 0.75 26.61 -1.22
N ILE A 207 0.03 26.31 -2.30
CA ILE A 207 0.63 26.27 -3.62
C ILE A 207 0.90 27.73 -4.04
N PRO A 208 2.12 28.08 -4.47
CA PRO A 208 2.44 29.42 -4.94
C PRO A 208 1.46 29.89 -6.03
N PRO A 209 1.10 31.19 -6.06
CA PRO A 209 0.23 31.73 -7.10
C PRO A 209 0.89 31.57 -8.47
N ALA A 210 0.06 31.52 -9.52
CA ALA A 210 0.56 31.47 -10.88
C ALA A 210 1.41 32.74 -11.15
N PRO A 211 2.68 32.59 -11.56
CA PRO A 211 3.51 33.74 -11.87
C PRO A 211 2.92 34.51 -13.04
N ARG A 212 3.09 35.84 -13.05
CA ARG A 212 2.66 36.67 -14.18
C ARG A 212 3.48 36.26 -15.41
N SER A 213 2.80 35.88 -16.48
CA SER A 213 3.47 35.51 -17.73
C SER A 213 4.11 36.74 -18.35
N SER A 214 5.39 36.66 -18.72
CA SER A 214 6.08 37.71 -19.48
C SER A 214 5.41 37.99 -20.82
N ARG A 215 4.65 37.02 -21.37
CA ARG A 215 3.88 37.18 -22.61
C ARG A 215 2.76 38.20 -22.51
N ILE A 216 2.29 38.52 -21.30
CA ILE A 216 1.20 39.48 -21.11
C ILE A 216 1.65 40.90 -21.49
N ASP A 217 2.92 41.21 -21.30
CA ASP A 217 3.47 42.54 -21.58
C ASP A 217 4.06 42.64 -23.00
N ILE A 218 4.01 41.56 -23.81
CA ILE A 218 4.48 41.57 -25.20
C ILE A 218 3.37 42.11 -26.09
N PRO A 219 3.54 43.28 -26.74
CA PRO A 219 2.54 43.81 -27.66
C PRO A 219 2.37 42.87 -28.86
N PRO A 220 1.17 42.81 -29.48
CA PRO A 220 0.98 42.04 -30.69
C PRO A 220 1.89 42.56 -31.80
N VAL A 221 2.44 41.65 -32.60
CA VAL A 221 3.32 42.00 -33.74
C VAL A 221 2.52 42.85 -34.73
N THR A 222 3.08 43.98 -35.14
CA THR A 222 2.43 44.88 -36.10
C THR A 222 2.51 44.33 -37.54
N PRO A 223 1.59 44.74 -38.44
CA PRO A 223 1.66 44.34 -39.85
C PRO A 223 2.97 44.73 -40.56
N HIS A 224 3.61 45.82 -40.14
CA HIS A 224 4.89 46.25 -40.68
C HIS A 224 6.03 45.33 -40.23
N GLU A 225 6.08 44.99 -38.94
CA GLU A 225 7.05 44.04 -38.39
C GLU A 225 6.88 42.64 -38.99
N LEU A 226 5.65 42.19 -39.24
CA LEU A 226 5.40 40.92 -39.93
C LEU A 226 5.97 40.90 -41.36
N ARG A 227 5.87 42.00 -42.11
CA ARG A 227 6.45 42.10 -43.46
C ARG A 227 7.97 42.06 -43.41
N ILE A 228 8.58 42.80 -42.49
CA ILE A 228 10.04 42.78 -42.28
C ILE A 228 10.51 41.36 -41.93
N LEU A 229 9.80 40.68 -41.02
CA LEU A 229 10.09 39.29 -40.66
C LEU A 229 9.98 38.36 -41.87
N ALA A 230 8.91 38.47 -42.66
CA ALA A 230 8.71 37.66 -43.85
C ALA A 230 9.79 37.88 -44.93
N GLU A 231 10.21 39.12 -45.15
CA GLU A 231 11.27 39.47 -46.10
C GLU A 231 12.64 38.93 -45.65
N SER A 232 12.90 38.92 -44.34
CA SER A 232 14.13 38.38 -43.74
C SER A 232 14.22 36.84 -43.72
N MET A 233 13.10 36.14 -43.91
CA MET A 233 13.08 34.67 -43.93
C MET A 233 13.39 34.10 -45.34
N PRO A 234 14.03 32.91 -45.41
CA PRO A 234 14.19 32.18 -46.67
C PRO A 234 12.85 31.94 -47.38
N THR A 235 12.87 31.93 -48.72
CA THR A 235 11.65 31.86 -49.56
C THR A 235 10.73 30.68 -49.21
N TYR A 236 11.29 29.55 -48.79
CA TYR A 236 10.54 28.34 -48.44
C TYR A 236 9.85 28.39 -47.06
N THR A 237 10.18 29.35 -46.19
CA THR A 237 9.53 29.56 -44.87
C THR A 237 8.71 30.83 -44.80
N ARG A 238 8.88 31.76 -45.74
CA ARG A 238 8.19 33.06 -45.77
C ARG A 238 6.66 32.99 -45.59
N LEU A 239 6.01 31.96 -46.15
CA LEU A 239 4.56 31.79 -46.05
C LEU A 239 4.06 31.43 -44.65
N SER A 240 4.90 30.83 -43.78
CA SER A 240 4.47 30.46 -42.42
C SER A 240 4.23 31.68 -41.51
N VAL A 241 4.79 32.85 -41.87
CA VAL A 241 4.57 34.11 -41.13
C VAL A 241 3.15 34.64 -41.33
N PHE A 242 2.53 34.37 -42.47
CA PHE A 242 1.19 34.85 -42.81
C PHE A 242 0.07 33.84 -42.46
N PHE A 243 0.42 32.59 -42.19
CA PHE A 243 -0.51 31.54 -41.80
C PHE A 243 -0.08 30.93 -40.46
N PRO A 244 -0.41 31.59 -39.32
CA PRO A 244 -0.22 30.96 -38.02
C PRO A 244 -1.14 29.73 -37.92
N LEU A 245 -0.54 28.56 -37.62
CA LEU A 245 -1.23 27.31 -37.30
C LEU A 245 -1.97 27.40 -35.96
#